data_AF-A0A7S4U6T5-F1
#
_entry.id   AF-A0A7S4U6T5-F1
#
_cell.length_a   1.000
_cell.length_b   1.000
_cell.length_c   1.000
_cell.angle_alpha   90.00
_cell.angle_beta   90.00
_cell.angle_gamma   90.00
#
_symmetry.space_group_name_H-M   'P 1'
#
loop_
_entity.id
_entity.type
_entity.pdbx_description
1 polymer ?
#
loop_
_entity_poly.entity_id
_entity_poly.type
_entity_poly.pdbx_seq_one_letter_code
_entity_poly.pdbx_strand_id
1 'polypeptide(L)'
;EYLEEVFHDSWSKGDKRALDLSLAAYGLQIDDVLTGENSQFEAVAKQLNKKGDKGAHPWTPDALRRHVVKWLRQHQVWNPSNKPGCELFKFVKNQKWGEYCDKMSKPGCSGDHLTLMAMAEIFGVHIVVYKSYVGKDGM
;
A
#
# COMPACT_ATOMS: atom_id res chain seq x y z
N GLU A 1 16.11 2.83 4.38
CA GLU A 1 15.97 2.09 3.10
C GLU A 1 14.49 2.07 2.76
N TYR A 2 14.13 2.68 1.63
CA TYR A 2 12.76 2.98 1.24
C TYR A 2 12.15 1.80 0.45
N LEU A 3 10.93 1.39 0.78
CA LEU A 3 10.02 0.59 -0.04
C LEU A 3 9.17 1.56 -0.86
N GLU A 4 8.97 1.33 -2.15
CA GLU A 4 8.30 2.31 -3.00
C GLU A 4 7.34 1.62 -3.97
N GLU A 5 6.04 2.00 -4.01
CA GLU A 5 5.14 1.57 -5.09
C GLU A 5 3.82 2.35 -5.26
N VAL A 6 3.31 2.29 -6.49
CA VAL A 6 2.26 3.11 -7.11
C VAL A 6 0.94 2.35 -7.19
N PHE A 7 -0.18 3.03 -6.90
CA PHE A 7 -1.52 2.46 -6.97
C PHE A 7 -2.12 2.49 -8.39
N HIS A 8 -2.85 1.42 -8.75
CA HIS A 8 -3.40 1.17 -10.08
C HIS A 8 -4.91 1.39 -10.13
N ASP A 9 -5.36 2.36 -10.94
CA ASP A 9 -6.73 2.48 -11.47
C ASP A 9 -6.58 2.91 -12.93
N SER A 10 -7.46 2.47 -13.84
CA SER A 10 -7.22 2.44 -15.31
C SER A 10 -6.54 3.68 -15.91
N TRP A 11 -5.34 3.49 -16.48
CA TRP A 11 -4.52 4.58 -17.04
C TRP A 11 -4.89 4.86 -18.49
N SER A 12 -4.92 6.13 -18.89
CA SER A 12 -4.77 6.47 -20.30
C SER A 12 -3.31 6.20 -20.73
N LYS A 13 -3.07 5.92 -22.02
CA LYS A 13 -1.69 5.73 -22.53
C LYS A 13 -0.77 6.92 -22.22
N GLY A 14 -1.34 8.13 -22.06
CA GLY A 14 -0.59 9.35 -21.73
C GLY A 14 -0.09 9.36 -20.29
N ASP A 15 -0.88 8.86 -19.34
CA ASP A 15 -0.51 8.83 -17.93
C ASP A 15 0.72 7.91 -17.73
N LYS A 16 0.73 6.71 -18.35
CA LYS A 16 1.79 5.71 -18.08
C LYS A 16 3.15 6.24 -18.54
N ARG A 17 3.17 6.93 -19.67
CA ARG A 17 4.37 7.57 -20.21
C ARG A 17 4.89 8.70 -19.30
N ALA A 18 4.01 9.50 -18.70
CA ALA A 18 4.42 10.56 -17.79
C ALA A 18 5.03 10.01 -16.50
N LEU A 19 4.45 8.93 -15.96
CA LEU A 19 5.02 8.23 -14.80
C LEU A 19 6.36 7.58 -15.16
N ASP A 20 6.45 6.86 -16.28
CA ASP A 20 7.70 6.22 -16.73
C ASP A 20 8.85 7.23 -16.86
N LEU A 21 8.59 8.39 -17.46
CA LEU A 21 9.59 9.46 -17.58
C LEU A 21 10.01 10.00 -16.20
N SER A 22 9.05 10.17 -15.30
CA SER A 22 9.32 10.64 -13.93
C SER A 22 10.17 9.63 -13.16
N LEU A 23 9.86 8.34 -13.27
CA LEU A 23 10.61 7.25 -12.63
C LEU A 23 12.01 7.08 -13.22
N ALA A 24 12.14 7.17 -14.54
CA ALA A 24 13.44 7.07 -15.23
C ALA A 24 14.42 8.16 -14.77
N ALA A 25 13.94 9.36 -14.44
CA ALA A 25 14.77 10.42 -13.89
C ALA A 25 15.42 10.06 -12.54
N TYR A 26 14.84 9.10 -11.81
CA TYR A 26 15.37 8.56 -10.55
C TYR A 26 16.05 7.19 -10.73
N GLY A 27 16.24 6.71 -11.97
CA GLY A 27 16.75 5.37 -12.24
C GLY A 27 15.78 4.24 -11.85
N LEU A 28 14.49 4.56 -11.70
CA LEU A 28 13.44 3.63 -11.32
C LEU A 28 12.70 3.11 -12.57
N GLN A 29 12.13 1.92 -12.44
CA GLN A 29 11.29 1.29 -13.47
C GLN A 29 10.04 0.69 -12.83
N ILE A 30 8.93 0.66 -13.59
CA ILE A 30 7.71 -0.01 -13.16
C ILE A 30 7.91 -1.53 -13.24
N ASP A 31 7.69 -2.24 -12.14
CA ASP A 31 7.44 -3.69 -12.14
C ASP A 31 5.93 -3.91 -12.06
N ASP A 32 5.32 -4.17 -13.21
CA ASP A 32 3.86 -4.32 -13.30
C ASP A 32 3.38 -5.47 -12.37
N VAL A 33 2.40 -5.18 -11.52
CA VAL A 33 1.66 -6.19 -10.72
C VAL A 33 0.35 -6.57 -11.41
N LEU A 34 -0.24 -7.71 -11.05
CA LEU A 34 -1.57 -8.05 -11.55
C LEU A 34 -2.57 -6.94 -11.18
N THR A 35 -3.36 -6.54 -12.17
CA THR A 35 -4.44 -5.57 -11.98
C THR A 35 -5.59 -6.23 -11.21
N GLY A 36 -6.09 -5.57 -10.17
CA GLY A 36 -7.21 -6.07 -9.38
C GLY A 36 -7.17 -5.72 -7.90
N GLU A 37 -8.06 -6.34 -7.15
CA GLU A 37 -8.36 -5.98 -5.76
C GLU A 37 -7.29 -6.43 -4.74
N ASN A 38 -6.27 -7.19 -5.18
CA ASN A 38 -5.10 -7.55 -4.37
C ASN A 38 -3.85 -6.74 -4.72
N SER A 39 -3.93 -5.82 -5.69
CA SER A 39 -2.78 -5.13 -6.28
C SER A 39 -1.84 -4.50 -5.25
N GLN A 40 -2.36 -3.80 -4.23
CA GLN A 40 -1.52 -3.21 -3.16
C GLN A 40 -0.70 -4.26 -2.40
N PHE A 41 -1.31 -5.39 -2.04
CA PHE A 41 -0.62 -6.44 -1.28
C PHE A 41 0.39 -7.19 -2.16
N GLU A 42 0.08 -7.35 -3.45
CA GLU A 42 1.00 -7.96 -4.42
C GLU A 42 2.23 -7.10 -4.66
N ALA A 43 2.02 -5.80 -4.87
CA ALA A 43 3.05 -4.76 -4.93
C ALA A 43 4.04 -4.89 -3.76
N VAL A 44 3.54 -4.70 -2.54
CA VAL A 44 4.40 -4.72 -1.36
C VAL A 44 5.06 -6.09 -1.16
N ALA A 45 4.35 -7.20 -1.40
CA ALA A 45 4.94 -8.53 -1.30
C ALA A 45 6.09 -8.75 -2.30
N LYS A 46 5.97 -8.29 -3.55
CA LYS A 46 7.06 -8.34 -4.54
C LYS A 46 8.28 -7.57 -4.05
N GLN A 47 8.08 -6.34 -3.56
CA GLN A 47 9.19 -5.50 -3.07
C GLN A 47 9.89 -6.11 -1.85
N LEU A 48 9.13 -6.62 -0.87
CA LEU A 48 9.68 -7.32 0.29
C LEU A 48 10.50 -8.56 -0.13
N ASN A 49 9.99 -9.35 -1.09
CA ASN A 49 10.69 -10.53 -1.58
C ASN A 49 12.00 -10.19 -2.33
N LYS A 50 12.05 -9.06 -3.05
CA LYS A 50 13.27 -8.57 -3.72
C LYS A 50 14.32 -8.06 -2.76
N LYS A 51 13.90 -7.39 -1.68
CA LYS A 51 14.79 -6.86 -0.63
C LYS A 51 15.60 -7.98 0.07
N GLY A 52 15.19 -9.24 -0.09
CA GLY A 52 15.90 -10.38 0.48
C GLY A 52 15.63 -10.56 1.97
N ASP A 53 14.64 -9.85 2.52
CA ASP A 53 14.12 -10.06 3.88
C ASP A 53 13.27 -11.34 3.91
N LYS A 54 13.95 -12.45 3.66
CA LYS A 54 13.39 -13.78 3.67
C LYS A 54 13.23 -14.18 5.13
N GLY A 55 12.08 -13.83 5.70
CA GLY A 55 11.40 -14.81 6.56
C GLY A 55 11.40 -16.17 5.86
N ALA A 56 11.24 -17.26 6.63
CA ALA A 56 11.50 -18.63 6.15
C ALA A 56 10.92 -18.96 4.75
N HIS A 57 9.83 -18.30 4.30
CA HIS A 57 9.19 -18.42 2.99
C HIS A 57 8.87 -17.04 2.36
N PRO A 58 8.77 -16.92 1.03
CA PRO A 58 8.40 -15.66 0.35
C PRO A 58 7.00 -15.18 0.75
N TRP A 59 6.84 -13.85 0.84
CA TRP A 59 5.56 -13.21 1.11
C TRP A 59 4.60 -13.39 -0.06
N THR A 60 3.38 -13.83 0.25
CA THR A 60 2.23 -13.81 -0.66
C THR A 60 1.26 -12.70 -0.28
N PRO A 61 0.42 -12.20 -1.20
CA PRO A 61 -0.57 -11.17 -0.88
C PRO A 61 -1.47 -11.56 0.31
N ASP A 62 -1.91 -12.82 0.36
CA ASP A 62 -2.76 -13.31 1.45
C ASP A 62 -2.01 -13.43 2.78
N ALA A 63 -0.75 -13.87 2.76
CA ALA A 63 0.07 -13.93 3.97
C ALA A 63 0.31 -12.53 4.54
N LEU A 64 0.62 -11.57 3.67
CA LEU A 64 0.79 -10.16 4.02
C LEU A 64 -0.51 -9.58 4.59
N ARG A 65 -1.65 -9.80 3.93
CA ARG A 65 -2.98 -9.37 4.39
C ARG A 65 -3.30 -9.88 5.80
N ARG A 66 -3.04 -11.15 6.08
CA ARG A 66 -3.25 -11.73 7.42
C ARG A 66 -2.43 -11.02 8.50
N HIS A 67 -1.17 -10.70 8.22
CA HIS A 67 -0.31 -9.98 9.17
C HIS A 67 -0.78 -8.55 9.39
N VAL A 68 -1.11 -7.84 8.31
CA VAL A 68 -1.63 -6.48 8.34
C VAL A 68 -2.91 -6.39 9.16
N VAL A 69 -3.89 -7.25 8.89
CA VAL A 69 -5.17 -7.24 9.62
C VAL A 69 -5.00 -7.63 11.08
N LYS A 70 -4.13 -8.60 11.38
CA LYS A 70 -3.77 -8.94 12.76
C LYS A 70 -3.20 -7.72 13.50
N TRP A 71 -2.28 -6.99 12.87
CA TRP A 71 -1.69 -5.80 13.45
C TRP A 71 -2.74 -4.70 13.66
N LEU A 72 -3.57 -4.41 12.66
CA LEU A 72 -4.64 -3.40 12.75
C LEU A 72 -5.61 -3.68 13.90
N ARG A 73 -6.01 -4.94 14.09
CA ARG A 73 -6.88 -5.34 15.22
C ARG A 73 -6.26 -5.06 16.58
N GLN A 74 -4.94 -5.12 16.70
CA GLN A 74 -4.20 -4.90 17.95
C GLN A 74 -3.83 -3.43 18.18
N HIS A 75 -3.86 -2.60 17.13
CA HIS A 75 -3.28 -1.25 17.14
C HIS A 75 -4.31 -0.16 16.79
N GLN A 76 -5.59 -0.37 17.12
CA GLN A 76 -6.66 0.59 16.82
C GLN A 76 -6.35 2.04 17.24
N VAL A 77 -5.70 2.21 18.40
CA VAL A 77 -5.35 3.52 18.99
C VAL A 77 -3.93 3.97 18.66
N TRP A 78 -3.23 3.25 17.79
CA TRP A 78 -1.88 3.63 17.38
C TRP A 78 -1.87 5.00 16.70
N ASN A 79 -0.87 5.81 17.03
CA ASN A 79 -0.76 7.19 16.62
C ASN A 79 0.72 7.57 16.49
N PRO A 80 1.27 7.62 15.27
CA PRO A 80 2.69 7.87 15.07
C PRO A 80 3.07 9.33 15.39
N SER A 81 2.10 10.24 15.35
CA SER A 81 2.33 11.67 15.52
C SER A 81 2.20 12.13 16.98
N ASN A 82 1.70 11.27 17.88
CA ASN A 82 1.27 11.62 19.23
C ASN A 82 0.34 12.84 19.32
N LYS A 83 -0.36 13.19 18.23
CA LYS A 83 -1.32 14.29 18.19
C LYS A 83 -2.75 13.79 18.42
N PRO A 84 -3.55 14.42 19.29
CA PRO A 84 -4.95 14.05 19.46
C PRO A 84 -5.69 14.09 18.11
N GLY A 85 -6.44 13.03 17.78
CA GLY A 85 -7.15 12.96 16.50
C GLY A 85 -6.45 12.15 15.42
N CYS A 86 -5.19 11.75 15.63
CA CYS A 86 -4.40 11.01 14.65
C CYS A 86 -4.30 9.50 14.96
N GLU A 87 -5.16 8.98 15.83
CA GLU A 87 -5.31 7.54 16.07
C GLU A 87 -5.93 6.85 14.83
N LEU A 88 -5.42 5.67 14.45
CA LEU A 88 -5.82 4.98 13.21
C LEU A 88 -7.33 4.87 13.03
N PHE A 89 -8.07 4.52 14.10
CA PHE A 89 -9.51 4.32 14.00
C PHE A 89 -10.30 5.55 13.56
N LYS A 90 -9.76 6.76 13.77
CA LYS A 90 -10.42 8.02 13.38
C LYS A 90 -10.42 8.24 11.86
N PHE A 91 -9.59 7.52 11.13
CA PHE A 91 -9.58 7.55 9.66
C PHE A 91 -10.65 6.65 9.03
N VAL A 92 -11.35 5.84 9.82
CA VAL A 92 -12.49 5.03 9.38
C VAL A 92 -13.80 5.79 9.70
N LYS A 93 -14.41 6.38 8.67
CA LYS A 93 -15.56 7.30 8.84
C LYS A 93 -16.95 6.65 8.79
N ASN A 94 -17.10 5.56 8.03
CA ASN A 94 -18.43 5.04 7.63
C ASN A 94 -18.75 3.64 8.17
N GLN A 95 -17.92 3.12 9.09
CA GLN A 95 -18.07 1.79 9.66
C GLN A 95 -17.29 1.69 10.96
N LYS A 96 -17.58 0.68 11.79
CA LYS A 96 -16.80 0.43 13.01
C LYS A 96 -15.42 -0.12 12.67
N TRP A 97 -14.45 0.05 13.58
CA TRP A 97 -13.09 -0.48 13.39
C TRP A 97 -13.06 -1.99 13.15
N GLY A 98 -13.88 -2.76 13.88
CA GLY A 98 -14.01 -4.20 13.67
C GLY A 98 -14.49 -4.55 12.27
N GLU A 99 -15.55 -3.89 11.81
CA GLU A 99 -16.11 -4.05 10.45
C GLU A 99 -15.08 -3.69 9.36
N TYR A 100 -14.28 -2.65 9.60
CA TYR A 100 -13.15 -2.30 8.75
C TYR A 100 -12.10 -3.42 8.68
N CYS A 101 -11.66 -3.93 9.83
CA CYS A 101 -10.70 -5.02 9.87
C CYS A 101 -11.25 -6.28 9.19
N ASP A 102 -12.54 -6.58 9.38
CA ASP A 102 -13.20 -7.72 8.77
C ASP A 102 -13.30 -7.56 7.25
N LYS A 103 -13.61 -6.36 6.76
CA LYS A 103 -13.54 -6.04 5.32
C LYS A 103 -12.13 -6.26 4.79
N MET A 104 -11.10 -5.71 5.45
CA MET A 104 -9.70 -5.82 5.02
C MET A 104 -9.16 -7.24 5.09
N SER A 105 -9.78 -8.11 5.91
CA SER A 105 -9.44 -9.54 5.99
C SER A 105 -9.86 -10.34 4.75
N LYS A 106 -10.83 -9.85 3.97
CA LYS A 106 -11.34 -10.58 2.81
C LYS A 106 -10.29 -10.64 1.70
N PRO A 107 -10.03 -11.83 1.13
CA PRO A 107 -9.26 -11.95 -0.11
C PRO A 107 -9.90 -11.09 -1.20
N GLY A 108 -9.08 -10.43 -2.02
CA GLY A 108 -9.60 -9.53 -3.05
C GLY A 108 -10.24 -8.25 -2.48
N CYS A 109 -9.88 -7.79 -1.28
CA CYS A 109 -10.23 -6.42 -0.88
C CYS A 109 -9.05 -5.49 -1.11
N SER A 110 -9.22 -4.44 -1.93
CA SER A 110 -8.18 -3.42 -2.10
C SER A 110 -7.78 -2.84 -0.74
N GLY A 111 -6.48 -2.77 -0.49
CA GLY A 111 -5.95 -2.08 0.67
C GLY A 111 -6.02 -0.56 0.50
N ASP A 112 -5.70 0.18 1.56
CA ASP A 112 -5.72 1.63 1.62
C ASP A 112 -4.48 2.18 2.36
N HIS A 113 -4.53 3.45 2.73
CA HIS A 113 -3.44 4.10 3.47
C HIS A 113 -3.21 3.51 4.88
N LEU A 114 -4.22 2.94 5.53
CA LEU A 114 -4.06 2.31 6.85
C LEU A 114 -3.37 0.95 6.72
N THR A 115 -3.68 0.18 5.66
CA THR A 115 -2.96 -1.07 5.38
C THR A 115 -1.50 -0.81 5.00
N LEU A 116 -1.19 0.27 4.27
CA LEU A 116 0.20 0.69 4.03
C LEU A 116 0.93 1.07 5.32
N MET A 117 0.31 1.88 6.19
CA MET A 117 0.92 2.23 7.48
C MET A 117 1.21 0.97 8.30
N ALA A 118 0.26 0.04 8.39
CA ALA A 118 0.49 -1.23 9.07
C ALA A 118 1.65 -2.03 8.45
N MET A 119 1.78 -2.09 7.12
CA MET A 119 2.94 -2.74 6.48
C MET A 119 4.26 -2.05 6.85
N ALA A 120 4.30 -0.71 6.81
CA ALA A 120 5.49 0.05 7.19
C ALA A 120 5.94 -0.29 8.63
N GLU A 121 5.00 -0.36 9.57
CA GLU A 121 5.27 -0.69 10.97
C GLU A 121 5.66 -2.16 11.19
N ILE A 122 5.00 -3.10 10.51
CA ILE A 122 5.29 -4.55 10.66
C ILE A 122 6.71 -4.87 10.19
N PHE A 123 7.13 -4.29 9.06
CA PHE A 123 8.40 -4.62 8.40
C PHE A 123 9.53 -3.64 8.71
N GLY A 124 9.27 -2.55 9.44
CA GLY A 124 10.29 -1.55 9.77
C GLY A 124 10.81 -0.84 8.52
N VAL A 125 9.91 -0.45 7.63
CA VAL A 125 10.21 0.04 6.28
C VAL A 125 9.49 1.35 5.98
N HIS A 126 10.08 2.19 5.14
CA HIS A 126 9.43 3.41 4.68
C HIS A 126 8.70 3.16 3.37
N ILE A 127 7.40 3.42 3.26
CA ILE A 127 6.68 3.26 1.98
C ILE A 127 6.56 4.61 1.26
N VAL A 128 7.05 4.70 0.02
CA VAL A 128 6.93 5.85 -0.88
C VAL A 128 5.94 5.52 -1.99
N VAL A 129 4.95 6.38 -2.19
CA VAL A 129 3.93 6.19 -3.22
C VAL A 129 4.17 7.21 -4.32
N TYR A 130 4.61 6.76 -5.49
CA TYR A 130 4.62 7.62 -6.67
C TYR A 130 3.21 7.69 -7.26
N LYS A 131 2.83 8.87 -7.74
CA LYS A 131 1.58 9.09 -8.46
C LYS A 131 1.86 10.07 -9.58
N SER A 132 1.41 9.78 -10.79
CA SER A 132 1.35 10.81 -11.82
C SER A 132 -0.07 11.37 -11.90
N TYR A 133 -0.14 12.65 -12.18
CA TYR A 133 -1.36 13.33 -12.59
C TYR A 133 -1.11 13.88 -13.99
N VAL A 134 -1.93 13.51 -14.96
CA VAL A 134 -2.13 14.38 -16.11
C VAL A 134 -3.16 15.43 -15.68
N GLY A 135 -2.73 16.68 -15.53
CA GLY A 135 -3.65 17.79 -15.27
C GLY A 135 -4.70 17.85 -16.38
N LYS A 136 -5.97 18.02 -16.03
CA LYS A 136 -7.07 18.22 -17.00
C LYS A 136 -7.05 19.62 -17.63
N ASP A 137 -5.90 20.28 -17.71
CA ASP A 137 -5.75 21.62 -18.28
C ASP A 137 -4.89 21.54 -19.55
N GLY A 138 -5.37 20.77 -20.51
CA GLY A 138 -4.66 20.52 -21.77
C GLY A 138 -5.60 20.08 -22.89
N MET A 139 -6.72 20.79 -23.07
CA MET A 139 -7.46 20.97 -24.34
C MET A 139 -8.53 22.03 -24.16
#